data_AF-A0A6I2QP95-F1
#
_entry.id   AF-A0A6I2QP95-F1
#
_cell.length_a   1.000
_cell.length_b   1.000
_cell.length_c   1.000
_cell.angle_alpha   90.00
_cell.angle_beta   90.00
_cell.angle_gamma   90.00
#
_symmetry.space_group_name_H-M   'P 1'
#
loop_
_entity.id
_entity.type
_entity.pdbx_description
1 polymer ?
#
loop_
_entity_poly.entity_id
_entity_poly.type
_entity_poly.pdbx_seq_one_letter_code
_entity_poly.pdbx_strand_id
1 'polypeptide(L)'
;MKLQSLKKKKKGFTLLELLVVLAILAILIAIAIPVYKNQKEKAAITAHNANVRVLETAVESYRQDTGNFPGKIEDLNGNYIKTVPKVPASENVKLKGKSYSIGSDGKISPAEIHNDNETDKTHNDNGTDKATNK
;
A
#
# COMPACT_ATOMS: atom_id res chain seq x y z
N MET A 1 -59.06 -27.74 -38.16
CA MET A 1 -57.89 -26.84 -38.32
C MET A 1 -56.78 -27.36 -37.40
N LYS A 2 -55.71 -27.96 -37.94
CA LYS A 2 -54.68 -28.67 -37.16
C LYS A 2 -53.58 -27.69 -36.77
N LEU A 3 -53.54 -27.23 -35.52
CA LEU A 3 -52.47 -26.37 -35.00
C LEU A 3 -51.21 -27.24 -34.80
N GLN A 4 -50.27 -27.14 -35.73
CA GLN A 4 -48.95 -27.74 -35.55
C GLN A 4 -48.12 -26.85 -34.62
N SER A 5 -47.95 -27.31 -33.37
CA SER A 5 -47.09 -26.67 -32.38
C SER A 5 -45.63 -26.75 -32.83
N LEU A 6 -45.05 -25.59 -33.15
CA LEU A 6 -43.63 -25.44 -33.47
C LEU A 6 -42.81 -25.64 -32.19
N LYS A 7 -42.31 -26.85 -31.95
CA LYS A 7 -41.29 -27.10 -30.92
C LYS A 7 -40.05 -26.27 -31.25
N LYS A 8 -39.86 -25.13 -30.55
CA LYS A 8 -38.59 -24.40 -30.54
C LYS A 8 -37.50 -25.35 -30.04
N LYS A 9 -36.55 -25.71 -30.91
CA LYS A 9 -35.33 -26.45 -30.51
C LYS A 9 -34.58 -25.57 -29.50
N LYS A 10 -34.60 -25.96 -28.22
CA LYS A 10 -33.75 -25.33 -27.21
C LYS A 10 -32.30 -25.63 -27.59
N LYS A 11 -31.56 -24.60 -28.01
CA LYS A 11 -30.10 -24.70 -28.19
C LYS A 11 -29.48 -24.75 -26.79
N GLY A 12 -28.88 -25.89 -26.43
CA GLY A 12 -28.09 -26.04 -25.22
C GLY A 12 -26.66 -25.53 -25.44
N PHE A 13 -25.98 -25.20 -24.34
CA PHE A 13 -24.56 -24.87 -24.33
C PHE A 13 -23.75 -26.11 -24.71
N THR A 14 -22.79 -25.98 -25.63
CA THR A 14 -21.89 -27.08 -25.97
C THR A 14 -20.73 -27.14 -24.97
N LEU A 15 -20.21 -28.35 -24.71
CA LEU A 15 -19.01 -28.50 -23.87
C LEU A 15 -17.80 -27.80 -24.48
N LEU A 16 -17.73 -27.72 -25.81
CA LEU A 16 -16.66 -27.04 -26.53
C LEU A 16 -16.69 -25.52 -26.29
N GLU A 17 -17.86 -24.91 -26.30
CA GLU A 17 -18.02 -23.48 -25.97
C GLU A 17 -17.53 -23.19 -24.56
N LEU A 18 -17.83 -24.05 -23.59
CA LEU A 18 -17.34 -23.89 -22.22
C LEU A 18 -15.82 -24.04 -22.14
N LEU A 19 -15.26 -25.00 -22.87
CA LEU A 19 -13.83 -25.30 -22.87
C LEU A 19 -13.00 -24.12 -23.38
N VAL A 20 -13.40 -23.52 -24.50
CA VAL A 20 -12.68 -22.36 -25.07
C VAL A 20 -12.74 -21.15 -24.13
N VAL A 21 -13.88 -20.94 -23.45
CA VAL A 21 -14.02 -19.86 -22.47
C VAL A 21 -13.08 -20.06 -21.28
N LEU A 22 -13.03 -21.27 -20.71
CA LEU A 22 -12.12 -21.57 -19.60
C LEU A 22 -10.65 -21.45 -20.01
N ALA A 23 -10.30 -21.83 -21.24
CA ALA A 23 -8.94 -21.67 -21.76
C ALA A 23 -8.52 -20.19 -21.80
N ILE A 24 -9.39 -19.30 -22.29
CA ILE A 24 -9.11 -17.85 -22.32
C ILE A 24 -9.06 -17.28 -20.90
N LEU A 25 -9.97 -17.68 -20.01
CA LEU A 25 -9.97 -17.24 -18.60
C LEU A 25 -8.68 -17.63 -17.87
N ALA A 26 -8.14 -18.83 -18.12
CA ALA A 26 -6.88 -19.26 -17.52
C ALA A 26 -5.71 -18.37 -17.94
N ILE A 27 -5.63 -17.96 -19.21
CA ILE A 27 -4.60 -17.06 -19.73
C ILE A 27 -4.70 -15.68 -19.06
N LEU A 28 -5.91 -15.14 -18.92
CA LEU A 28 -6.13 -13.85 -18.26
C LEU A 28 -5.71 -13.90 -16.78
N ILE A 29 -6.08 -14.96 -16.06
CA ILE A 29 -5.73 -15.12 -14.64
C ILE A 29 -4.22 -15.24 -14.45
N ALA A 30 -3.52 -15.97 -15.33
CA ALA A 30 -2.07 -16.14 -15.28
C ALA A 30 -1.32 -14.80 -15.29
N ILE A 31 -1.80 -13.83 -16.07
CA ILE A 31 -1.22 -12.47 -16.13
C ILE A 31 -1.74 -11.60 -14.98
N ALA A 32 -3.02 -11.73 -14.61
CA ALA A 32 -3.66 -10.88 -13.62
C ALA A 32 -3.09 -11.07 -12.20
N ILE A 33 -2.81 -12.32 -11.78
CA ILE A 33 -2.33 -12.61 -10.42
C ILE A 33 -1.02 -11.90 -10.06
N PRO A 34 0.09 -12.02 -10.83
CA PRO A 34 1.35 -11.36 -10.49
C PRO A 34 1.23 -9.84 -10.49
N VAL A 35 0.50 -9.28 -11.46
CA VAL A 35 0.25 -7.83 -11.53
C VAL A 35 -0.53 -7.36 -10.30
N TYR A 36 -1.63 -8.04 -9.95
CA TYR A 36 -2.43 -7.70 -8.79
C TYR A 36 -1.62 -7.78 -7.48
N LYS A 37 -0.80 -8.81 -7.31
CA LYS A 37 0.09 -8.94 -6.14
C LYS A 37 1.06 -7.76 -6.01
N ASN A 38 1.70 -7.36 -7.12
CA ASN A 38 2.61 -6.22 -7.12
C ASN A 38 1.89 -4.89 -6.80
N GLN A 39 0.70 -4.68 -7.36
CA GLN A 39 -0.08 -3.47 -7.11
C GLN A 39 -0.56 -3.40 -5.66
N LYS A 40 -0.99 -4.52 -5.09
CA LYS A 40 -1.37 -4.63 -3.68
C LYS A 40 -0.18 -4.27 -2.76
N GLU A 41 1.01 -4.76 -3.08
CA GLU A 41 2.22 -4.48 -2.30
C GLU A 41 2.59 -2.99 -2.35
N LYS A 42 2.58 -2.38 -3.53
CA LYS A 42 2.80 -0.93 -3.68
C LYS A 42 1.79 -0.11 -2.87
N ALA A 43 0.51 -0.47 -2.94
CA ALA A 43 -0.54 0.20 -2.17
C ALA A 43 -0.30 0.07 -0.66
N ALA A 44 0.14 -1.10 -0.18
CA ALA A 44 0.48 -1.32 1.22
C ALA A 44 1.66 -0.44 1.67
N ILE A 45 2.70 -0.31 0.85
CA ILE A 45 3.85 0.57 1.13
C ILE A 45 3.42 2.04 1.15
N THR A 46 2.63 2.50 0.17
CA THR A 46 2.13 3.88 0.14
C THR A 46 1.28 4.20 1.37
N ALA A 47 0.37 3.30 1.74
CA ALA A 47 -0.45 3.46 2.93
C ALA A 47 0.40 3.44 4.23
N HIS A 48 1.43 2.59 4.29
CA HIS A 48 2.37 2.56 5.40
C HIS A 48 3.11 3.90 5.55
N ASN A 49 3.72 4.41 4.48
CA ASN A 49 4.47 5.68 4.53
C ASN A 49 3.55 6.85 4.93
N ALA A 50 2.30 6.87 4.44
CA ALA A 50 1.32 7.87 4.86
C ALA A 50 1.03 7.78 6.37
N ASN A 51 0.88 6.58 6.92
CA ASN A 51 0.70 6.39 8.36
C ASN A 51 1.93 6.83 9.16
N VAL A 52 3.15 6.55 8.69
CA VAL A 52 4.39 6.97 9.34
C VAL A 52 4.43 8.50 9.46
N ARG A 53 4.13 9.25 8.40
CA ARG A 53 4.10 10.73 8.42
C ARG A 53 3.09 11.30 9.42
N VAL A 54 1.91 10.68 9.49
CA VAL A 54 0.88 11.06 10.47
C VAL A 54 1.40 10.82 11.90
N LEU A 55 2.05 9.69 12.14
CA LEU A 55 2.63 9.37 13.44
C LEU A 55 3.80 10.29 13.79
N GLU A 56 4.70 10.60 12.86
CA GLU A 56 5.81 11.55 13.08
C GLU A 56 5.30 12.94 13.43
N THR A 57 4.27 13.42 12.73
CA THR A 57 3.62 14.70 13.03
C THR A 57 3.02 14.70 14.45
N ALA A 58 2.38 13.59 14.84
CA ALA A 58 1.83 13.43 16.18
C ALA A 58 2.91 13.36 17.27
N VAL A 59 4.03 12.67 17.01
CA VAL A 59 5.18 12.63 17.92
C VAL A 59 5.76 14.01 18.13
N GLU A 60 5.95 14.79 17.05
CA GLU A 60 6.49 16.14 17.17
C GLU A 60 5.52 17.07 17.90
N SER A 61 4.22 16.92 17.67
CA SER A 61 3.19 17.65 18.44
C SER A 61 3.26 17.31 19.94
N TYR A 62 3.37 16.02 20.28
CA TYR A 62 3.54 15.58 21.67
C TYR A 62 4.80 16.17 22.31
N ARG A 63 5.90 16.22 21.55
CA ARG A 63 7.17 16.78 22.02
C ARG A 63 7.09 18.29 22.23
N GLN A 64 6.35 19.00 21.40
CA GLN A 64 6.12 20.45 21.58
C GLN A 64 5.36 20.74 22.87
N ASP A 65 4.37 19.91 23.21
CA ASP A 65 3.53 20.11 24.40
C ASP A 65 4.22 19.65 25.70
N THR A 66 5.00 18.57 25.65
CA THR A 66 5.57 17.91 26.86
C THR A 66 7.07 18.11 27.04
N GLY A 67 7.76 18.63 26.02
CA GLY A 67 9.23 18.75 25.96
C GLY A 67 9.99 17.43 25.78
N ASN A 68 9.29 16.29 25.74
CA ASN A 68 9.88 14.96 25.66
C ASN A 68 9.26 14.13 24.54
N PHE A 69 9.97 13.12 24.04
CA PHE A 69 9.37 12.15 23.12
C PHE A 69 8.43 11.20 23.88
N PRO A 70 7.32 10.76 23.26
CA PRO A 70 6.45 9.74 23.83
C PRO A 70 7.20 8.41 23.99
N GLY A 71 6.97 7.71 25.10
CA GLY A 71 7.63 6.44 25.39
C GLY A 71 7.00 5.26 24.65
N LYS A 72 5.72 5.37 24.28
CA LYS A 72 4.95 4.36 23.56
C LYS A 72 4.04 5.00 22.52
N ILE A 73 3.69 4.22 21.50
CA ILE A 73 2.78 4.68 20.44
C ILE A 73 1.38 4.96 20.98
N GLU A 74 0.98 4.27 22.06
CA GLU A 74 -0.30 4.46 22.74
C GLU A 74 -0.42 5.82 23.43
N ASP A 75 0.69 6.47 23.78
CA ASP A 75 0.68 7.78 24.45
C ASP A 75 0.16 8.90 23.52
N LEU A 76 0.15 8.66 22.21
CA LEU A 76 -0.40 9.57 21.21
C LEU A 76 -1.92 9.47 21.08
N ASN A 77 -2.52 8.39 21.57
CA ASN A 77 -3.92 8.08 21.32
C ASN A 77 -4.89 9.04 22.04
N GLY A 78 -5.95 9.46 21.36
CA GLY A 78 -6.95 10.39 21.86
C GLY A 78 -6.58 11.86 21.64
N ASN A 79 -5.38 12.27 22.07
CA ASN A 79 -4.97 13.69 22.05
C ASN A 79 -4.25 14.11 20.77
N TYR A 80 -3.41 13.24 20.20
CA TYR A 80 -2.57 13.57 19.03
C TYR A 80 -2.97 12.78 17.79
N ILE A 81 -3.49 11.56 17.98
CA ILE A 81 -4.10 10.74 16.93
C ILE A 81 -5.40 10.13 17.45
N LYS A 82 -6.38 9.93 16.55
CA LYS A 82 -7.66 9.33 16.92
C LYS A 82 -7.54 7.87 17.36
N THR A 83 -6.69 7.12 16.68
CA THR A 83 -6.39 5.70 16.95
C THR A 83 -5.03 5.38 16.34
N VAL A 84 -4.26 4.48 16.96
CA VAL A 84 -3.02 3.97 16.37
C VAL A 84 -3.35 3.19 15.08
N PRO A 85 -2.82 3.61 13.91
CA PRO A 85 -3.05 2.90 12.66
C PRO A 85 -2.40 1.51 12.71
N LYS A 86 -2.97 0.54 12.00
CA LYS A 86 -2.34 -0.78 11.83
C LYS A 86 -1.42 -0.78 10.61
N VAL A 87 -0.29 -1.47 10.69
CA VAL A 87 0.56 -1.70 9.52
C VAL A 87 -0.24 -2.48 8.45
N PRO A 88 -0.33 -1.99 7.21
CA PRO A 88 -1.04 -2.67 6.14
C PRO A 88 -0.52 -4.10 5.90
N ALA A 89 -1.42 -5.02 5.55
CA ALA A 89 -1.03 -6.40 5.24
C ALA A 89 -0.21 -6.44 3.95
N SER A 90 1.03 -6.90 4.06
CA SER A 90 2.03 -6.90 2.99
C SER A 90 2.92 -8.15 3.12
N GLU A 91 3.43 -8.62 1.98
CA GLU A 91 4.42 -9.70 1.94
C GLU A 91 5.86 -9.17 2.05
N ASN A 92 6.04 -7.85 2.00
CA ASN A 92 7.32 -7.20 2.23
C ASN A 92 7.81 -7.46 3.65
N VAL A 93 9.03 -7.96 3.77
CA VAL A 93 9.67 -8.33 5.05
C VAL A 93 9.72 -7.17 6.04
N LYS A 94 9.77 -5.93 5.56
CA LYS A 94 9.77 -4.72 6.39
C LYS A 94 8.42 -4.43 7.05
N LEU A 95 7.31 -4.93 6.48
CA LEU A 95 5.94 -4.68 6.94
C LEU A 95 5.27 -5.93 7.54
N LYS A 96 5.63 -7.11 7.05
CA LYS A 96 4.96 -8.37 7.37
C LYS A 96 4.97 -8.66 8.87
N GLY A 97 3.77 -8.67 9.46
CA GLY A 97 3.56 -8.97 10.88
C GLY A 97 4.12 -7.93 11.85
N LYS A 98 4.42 -6.71 11.37
CA LYS A 98 4.92 -5.61 12.19
C LYS A 98 3.79 -4.75 12.75
N SER A 99 4.10 -4.02 13.81
CA SER A 99 3.28 -2.96 14.41
C SER A 99 4.13 -1.71 14.56
N TYR A 100 3.50 -0.54 14.59
CA TYR A 100 4.24 0.70 14.83
C TYR A 100 4.72 0.78 16.29
N SER A 101 5.95 1.24 16.46
CA SER A 101 6.54 1.58 17.75
C SER A 101 7.36 2.85 17.64
N ILE A 102 7.56 3.54 18.76
CA ILE A 102 8.36 4.75 18.83
C ILE A 102 9.68 4.40 19.53
N GLY A 103 10.81 4.78 18.93
CA GLY A 103 12.12 4.71 19.55
C GLY A 103 12.34 5.84 20.56
N SER A 104 13.33 5.70 21.45
CA SER A 104 13.68 6.76 22.41
C SER A 104 14.15 8.06 21.74
N ASP A 105 14.48 8.02 20.45
CA ASP A 105 14.83 9.16 19.60
C ASP A 105 13.61 9.78 18.88
N GLY A 106 12.39 9.33 19.20
CA GLY A 106 11.15 9.79 18.59
C GLY A 106 10.86 9.18 17.22
N LYS A 107 11.72 8.31 16.70
CA LYS A 107 11.52 7.74 15.36
C LYS A 107 10.49 6.63 15.36
N ILE A 108 9.69 6.60 14.30
CA ILE A 108 8.71 5.54 14.06
C ILE A 108 9.39 4.32 13.44
N SER A 109 9.09 3.15 13.98
CA SER A 109 9.49 1.84 13.43
C SER A 109 8.25 1.00 13.14
N PRO A 110 8.14 0.32 11.99
CA PRO A 110 9.02 0.42 10.83
C PRO A 110 9.04 1.83 10.23
N ALA A 111 10.22 2.27 9.75
CA ALA A 111 10.40 3.56 9.08
C ALA A 111 9.90 3.52 7.63
N GLU A 112 9.71 4.69 7.02
CA GLU A 112 9.25 4.81 5.63
C GLU A 112 10.07 3.94 4.66
N ILE A 113 9.36 3.24 3.79
CA ILE A 113 9.96 2.43 2.74
C ILE A 113 9.99 3.27 1.47
N HIS A 114 11.18 3.68 1.06
CA HIS A 114 11.41 4.31 -0.23
C HIS A 114 11.63 3.20 -1.27
N ASN A 115 10.86 3.24 -2.35
CA ASN A 115 11.07 2.35 -3.49
C ASN A 115 12.18 2.98 -4.34
N ASP A 116 13.33 2.35 -4.36
CA ASP A 116 14.54 2.67 -5.14
C ASP A 116 14.35 2.58 -6.68
N ASN A 117 13.09 2.56 -7.15
CA ASN A 117 12.70 2.66 -8.56
C ASN A 117 12.01 3.99 -8.91
N GLU A 118 12.20 5.02 -8.08
CA GLU A 118 11.89 6.41 -8.39
C GLU A 118 13.23 7.11 -8.65
N THR A 119 13.80 6.90 -9.84
CA THR A 119 14.89 7.76 -10.33
C THR A 119 14.36 9.20 -10.37
N ASP A 120 14.83 9.97 -9.40
CA ASP A 120 15.34 11.33 -9.58
C ASP A 120 14.58 12.19 -10.60
N LYS A 121 13.53 12.88 -10.13
CA LYS A 121 13.00 14.10 -10.76
C LYS A 121 12.61 15.18 -9.75
N THR A 122 13.43 15.38 -8.73
CA THR A 122 13.54 16.72 -8.14
C THR A 122 14.98 17.16 -8.33
N HIS A 123 15.17 17.96 -9.39
CA HIS A 123 16.34 18.76 -9.73
C HIS A 123 17.52 18.66 -8.75
N ASN A 124 18.58 18.00 -9.22
CA ASN A 124 19.95 18.24 -8.80
C ASN A 124 20.32 19.71 -9.09
N ASP A 125 20.14 20.58 -8.08
CA ASP A 125 20.88 21.84 -7.96
C ASP A 125 22.05 21.61 -6.97
N ASN A 126 23.03 20.82 -7.39
CA ASN A 126 24.39 20.94 -6.86
C ASN A 126 25.04 22.21 -7.45
N GLY A 127 24.64 23.35 -6.91
CA GLY A 127 25.40 24.60 -6.97
C GLY A 127 26.39 24.64 -5.82
N THR A 128 27.50 23.91 -5.96
CA THR A 128 28.71 24.16 -5.16
C THR A 128 29.31 25.50 -5.59
N ASP A 129 28.94 26.60 -4.94
CA ASP A 129 29.77 27.82 -4.94
C ASP A 129 30.42 27.99 -3.57
N LYS A 130 31.58 27.34 -3.49
CA LYS A 130 32.60 27.58 -2.49
C LYS A 130 33.38 28.83 -2.94
N ALA A 131 33.10 29.97 -2.33
CA ALA A 131 34.02 31.12 -2.32
C ALA A 131 34.05 31.66 -0.88
N THR A 132 34.98 31.21 -0.04
CA THR A 132 36.18 31.96 0.34
C THR A 132 36.07 33.48 0.24
N ASN A 133 36.28 34.13 1.41
CA ASN A 133 36.90 35.43 1.65
C ASN A 133 35.99 36.68 1.75
N LYS A 134 35.68 37.13 2.98
CA LYS A 134 36.37 38.24 3.66
C LYS A 134 35.92 38.35 5.12
#